data_AF-A0A090Q3Q0-F1
#
_entry.id   AF-A0A090Q3Q0-F1
#
_cell.length_a   1.000
_cell.length_b   1.000
_cell.length_c   1.000
_cell.angle_alpha   90.00
_cell.angle_beta   90.00
_cell.angle_gamma   90.00
#
_symmetry.space_group_name_H-M   'P 1'
#
loop_
_entity.id
_entity.type
_entity.pdbx_description
1 polymer ?
#
loop_
_entity_poly.entity_id
_entity_poly.type
_entity_poly.pdbx_seq_one_letter_code
_entity_poly.pdbx_strand_id
1 'polypeptide(L)' 'MSLTTILLLLLLGLLAGLLSGSVGVGGGVIMVPLAIWFLGYNQHDAQGLSLAVLAVPVTFLAAYNYHKAGEGLDWRYA' A
#
# COMPACT_ATOMS: atom_id res chain seq x y z
N MET A 1 -10.30 -7.91 17.53
CA MET A 1 -10.33 -8.31 16.10
C MET A 1 -10.09 -9.81 16.02
N SER A 2 -10.77 -10.53 15.14
CA SER A 2 -10.53 -11.98 15.00
C SER A 2 -9.24 -12.23 14.22
N LEU A 3 -8.61 -13.40 14.44
CA LEU A 3 -7.40 -13.81 13.72
C LEU A 3 -7.63 -13.80 12.19
N THR A 4 -8.83 -14.20 11.76
CA THR A 4 -9.26 -14.17 10.36
C THR A 4 -9.19 -12.77 9.77
N THR A 5 -9.63 -11.75 10.51
CA THR A 5 -9.57 -10.36 10.04
C THR A 5 -8.13 -9.91 9.83
N ILE A 6 -7.22 -10.26 10.74
CA ILE A 6 -5.80 -9.89 10.63
C ILE A 6 -5.18 -10.54 9.39
N LEU A 7 -5.45 -11.82 9.16
CA LEU A 7 -4.95 -12.55 8.00
C LEU A 7 -5.48 -11.98 6.69
N LEU A 8 -6.77 -11.61 6.63
CA LEU A 8 -7.37 -10.97 5.46
C LEU A 8 -6.75 -9.60 5.17
N LEU A 9 -6.50 -8.78 6.19
CA LEU A 9 -5.87 -7.46 6.04
C LEU A 9 -4.44 -7.57 5.53
N LEU A 10 -3.66 -8.55 6.02
CA LEU A 10 -2.31 -8.82 5.52
C LEU A 10 -2.32 -9.25 4.05
N LEU A 11 -3.21 -10.17 3.68
CA LEU A 11 -3.34 -10.64 2.29
C LEU A 11 -3.73 -9.50 1.35
N LEU A 12 -4.72 -8.69 1.75
CA LEU A 12 -5.18 -7.52 1.00
C LEU A 12 -4.08 -6.48 0.83
N GLY A 13 -3.33 -6.16 1.89
CA GLY A 13 -2.22 -5.23 1.84
C GLY A 13 -1.10 -5.70 0.92
N LEU A 14 -0.80 -7.00 0.91
CA LEU A 14 0.24 -7.60 0.08
C LEU A 14 -0.14 -7.57 -1.40
N LEU A 15 -1.37 -7.98 -1.74
CA LEU A 15 -1.89 -7.92 -3.12
C LEU A 15 -2.01 -6.48 -3.63
N ALA A 16 -2.52 -5.56 -2.82
CA ALA A 16 -2.59 -4.14 -3.18
C ALA A 16 -1.20 -3.52 -3.38
N GLY A 17 -0.22 -3.88 -2.54
CA GLY A 17 1.17 -3.46 -2.71
C GLY A 17 1.77 -3.94 -4.04
N LEU A 18 1.61 -5.23 -4.36
CA LEU A 18 2.17 -5.86 -5.57
C LEU A 18 1.55 -5.31 -6.86
N LEU A 19 0.23 -5.16 -6.89
CA LEU A 19 -0.49 -4.60 -8.05
C LEU A 19 -0.19 -3.11 -8.22
N SER A 20 0.06 -2.38 -7.14
CA SER A 20 0.34 -0.96 -7.26
C SER A 20 1.78 -0.60 -7.56
N GLY A 21 2.73 -1.40 -7.07
CA GLY A 21 4.14 -1.26 -7.40
C GLY A 21 4.42 -1.55 -8.87
N SER A 22 3.60 -2.41 -9.51
CA SER A 22 3.72 -2.74 -10.94
C SER A 22 3.05 -1.72 -11.86
N VAL A 23 1.95 -1.10 -11.43
CA VAL A 23 1.20 -0.10 -12.23
C VAL A 23 1.68 1.34 -11.95
N GLY A 24 2.44 1.56 -10.87
CA GLY A 24 2.96 2.89 -10.48
C GLY A 24 1.93 3.84 -9.86
N VAL A 25 0.69 3.37 -9.65
CA VAL A 25 -0.46 4.21 -9.23
C VAL A 25 -0.64 4.25 -7.69
N GLY A 26 0.07 3.43 -6.93
CA GLY A 26 -0.10 3.33 -5.47
C GLY A 26 -1.40 2.60 -5.11
N GLY A 27 -1.33 1.62 -4.20
CA GLY A 27 -2.36 0.57 -4.06
C GLY A 27 -3.69 1.05 -3.54
N GLY A 28 -3.81 2.34 -3.21
CA GLY A 28 -5.01 2.97 -2.71
C GLY A 28 -6.18 2.88 -3.68
N VAL A 29 -5.93 2.91 -5.00
CA VAL A 29 -6.99 2.75 -6.01
C VAL A 29 -7.73 1.42 -5.88
N ILE A 30 -7.06 0.35 -5.45
CA ILE A 30 -7.67 -0.96 -5.21
C ILE A 30 -8.10 -1.11 -3.74
N MET A 31 -7.28 -0.64 -2.81
CA MET A 31 -7.49 -0.87 -1.38
C MET A 31 -8.68 -0.07 -0.82
N VAL A 32 -8.93 1.15 -1.32
CA VAL A 32 -10.06 1.99 -0.89
C VAL A 32 -11.42 1.36 -1.26
N PRO A 33 -11.70 0.97 -2.52
CA PRO A 33 -12.93 0.26 -2.86
C PRO A 33 -13.12 -1.03 -2.06
N LEU A 34 -12.04 -1.79 -1.82
CA LEU A 34 -12.10 -3.03 -1.05
C LEU A 34 -12.44 -2.79 0.42
N ALA A 35 -11.86 -1.76 1.04
CA ALA A 35 -12.20 -1.39 2.41
C ALA A 35 -13.66 -0.93 2.55
N ILE A 36 -14.20 -0.23 1.54
CA ILE A 36 -15.60 0.19 1.55
C ILE A 36 -16.53 -1.00 1.34
N TRP A 37 -16.31 -1.79 0.29
CA TRP A 37 -17.24 -2.86 -0.10
C TRP A 37 -17.18 -4.10 0.80
N PHE A 38 -16.00 -4.45 1.31
CA PHE A 38 -15.81 -5.68 2.09
C PHE A 38 -15.67 -5.46 3.59
N LEU A 39 -15.18 -4.29 4.03
CA LEU A 39 -15.02 -3.97 5.46
C LEU A 39 -16.07 -2.96 5.97
N GLY A 40 -16.89 -2.40 5.07
CA GLY A 40 -17.96 -1.46 5.42
C GLY A 40 -17.44 -0.13 5.94
N TYR A 41 -16.20 0.23 5.63
CA TYR A 41 -15.62 1.50 6.07
C TYR A 41 -16.23 2.65 5.29
N ASN A 42 -16.38 3.80 5.95
CA ASN A 42 -16.71 5.03 5.24
C ASN A 42 -15.51 5.48 4.38
N GLN A 43 -15.76 6.39 3.44
CA GLN A 43 -14.76 6.86 2.48
C GLN A 43 -13.49 7.39 3.15
N HIS A 44 -13.65 8.16 4.24
CA HIS A 44 -12.53 8.82 4.91
C HIS A 44 -11.65 7.81 5.66
N ASP A 45 -12.27 6.86 6.36
CA ASP A 45 -11.56 5.79 7.07
C ASP A 45 -10.87 4.83 6.11
N ALA A 46 -11.51 4.50 4.98
CA ALA A 46 -10.92 3.68 3.93
C ALA A 46 -9.68 4.35 3.31
N GLN A 47 -9.73 5.66 3.07
CA GLN A 47 -8.57 6.43 2.59
C GLN A 47 -7.44 6.48 3.63
N GLY A 48 -7.77 6.76 4.89
CA GLY A 48 -6.80 6.76 5.98
C GLY A 48 -6.10 5.40 6.16
N LEU A 49 -6.88 4.31 6.14
CA LEU A 49 -6.37 2.95 6.19
C LEU A 49 -5.43 2.66 5.00
N SER A 50 -5.85 3.02 3.79
CA SER A 50 -5.05 2.89 2.57
C SER A 50 -3.69 3.55 2.72
N LEU A 51 -3.65 4.82 3.16
CA LEU A 51 -2.40 5.55 3.36
C LEU A 51 -1.52 4.87 4.41
N ALA A 52 -2.08 4.52 5.57
CA ALA A 52 -1.31 3.91 6.66
C ALA A 52 -0.70 2.55 6.27
N VAL A 53 -1.48 1.69 5.60
CA VAL A 53 -1.04 0.33 5.23
C VAL A 53 -0.06 0.36 4.06
N LEU A 54 -0.24 1.27 3.10
CA LEU A 54 0.56 1.28 1.87
C LEU A 54 1.83 2.12 1.99
N ALA A 55 1.89 3.10 2.89
CA ALA A 55 3.03 4.00 3.03
C ALA A 55 4.37 3.27 3.19
N VAL A 56 4.46 2.24 4.03
CA VAL A 56 5.72 1.52 4.23
C VAL A 56 6.06 0.61 3.05
N PRO A 57 5.25 -0.40 2.68
CA PRO A 57 5.66 -1.36 1.66
C PRO A 57 5.83 -0.73 0.28
N VAL A 58 4.97 0.22 -0.10
CA VAL A 58 5.04 0.86 -1.43
C VAL A 58 6.26 1.76 -1.51
N THR A 59 6.45 2.66 -0.53
CA THR A 59 7.55 3.63 -0.56
C THR A 59 8.91 2.94 -0.38
N PHE A 60 8.98 1.92 0.47
CA PHE A 60 10.20 1.13 0.65
C PHE A 60 10.59 0.38 -0.63
N LEU A 61 9.64 -0.33 -1.26
CA LEU A 61 9.91 -1.04 -2.52
C LEU A 61 10.26 -0.07 -3.65
N ALA A 62 9.59 1.08 -3.72
CA ALA A 62 9.92 2.13 -4.70
C ALA A 62 11.36 2.64 -4.51
N ALA A 63 11.74 3.00 -3.28
CA ALA A 63 13.09 3.44 -2.96
C ALA A 63 14.14 2.36 -3.28
N TYR A 64 13.85 1.09 -2.94
CA TYR A 64 14.72 -0.04 -3.26
C TYR A 64 14.90 -0.22 -4.78
N ASN A 65 13.82 -0.13 -5.55
CA ASN A 65 13.88 -0.24 -7.01
C ASN A 65 14.67 0.91 -7.65
N TYR A 66 14.50 2.15 -7.18
CA TYR A 66 15.29 3.31 -7.62
C TYR A 66 16.79 3.11 -7.35
N HIS A 67 17.13 2.69 -6.13
CA HIS A 67 18.51 2.37 -5.78
C HIS A 67 19.10 1.28 -6.69
N LYS A 68 18.32 0.26 -7.04
CA LYS A 68 18.76 -0.83 -7.91
C LYS A 68 18.87 -0.44 -9.39
N ALA A 69 18.08 0.54 -9.84
CA ALA A 69 18.10 1.05 -11.21
C ALA A 69 19.33 1.92 -11.52
N GLY A 70 20.17 2.22 -10.53
CA GLY A 70 21.37 3.05 -10.69
C GLY A 70 21.08 4.55 -10.69
N GLU A 71 19.82 4.95 -10.55
CA GLU A 71 19.44 6.32 -10.23
C GLU A 71 19.70 6.53 -8.74
N GLY A 72 20.92 6.99 -8.42
CA GLY A 72 21.32 7.29 -7.06
C GLY A 72 20.32 8.25 -6.43
N LEU A 73 19.48 7.74 -5.53
CA LEU A 73 18.79 8.56 -4.56
C LEU A 73 19.86 9.43 -3.89
N ASP A 74 19.71 10.76 -3.92
CA ASP A 74 20.63 11.65 -3.20
C ASP A 74 20.14 11.75 -1.75
N TRP A 75 20.84 11.07 -0.84
CA TRP A 75 20.50 11.00 0.59
C TRP A 75 20.51 12.36 1.29
N ARG A 76 20.97 13.43 0.62
CA ARG A 76 20.87 14.80 1.14
C ARG A 76 19.43 15.32 1.18
N TYR A 77 18.53 14.74 0.38
CA TYR A 77 17.14 15.16 0.27
C TYR A 77 16.13 14.12 0.79
N ALA A 78 16.60 12.98 1.33
CA ALA A 78 15.80 11.90 1.89
C ALA A 78 15.72 11.99 3.42
#